data_AF-A0A0Q7IY11-F1
#
_entry.id   AF-A0A0Q7IY11-F1
#
_cell.length_a   1.000
_cell.length_b   1.000
_cell.length_c   1.000
_cell.angle_alpha   90.00
_cell.angle_beta   90.00
_cell.angle_gamma   90.00
#
_symmetry.space_group_name_H-M   'P 1'
#
loop_
_entity.id
_entity.type
_entity.pdbx_description
1 polymer ?
#
loop_
_entity_poly.entity_id
_entity_poly.type
_entity_poly.pdbx_seq_one_letter_code
_entity_poly.pdbx_strand_id
1 'polypeptide(L)'
;MQTQQEQQQNTIMQVPPQVITTKDSQYLKDQLSWELLAMKKCRHFAQECSDSEIRQLIDKAGQMHQKHYMLLLKHLQNNNTEEMKKVPQPQQ
;
A
#
# COMPACT_ATOMS: atom_id res chain seq x y z
N MET A 1 -14.41 52.40 -9.82
CA MET A 1 -14.67 51.11 -10.48
C MET A 1 -13.35 50.38 -10.60
N GLN A 2 -13.10 49.39 -9.75
CA GLN A 2 -11.92 48.55 -9.87
C GLN A 2 -12.28 47.18 -9.29
N THR A 3 -12.78 46.31 -10.17
CA THR A 3 -13.04 44.91 -9.85
C THR A 3 -11.72 44.15 -9.87
N GLN A 4 -11.48 43.50 -8.74
CA GLN A 4 -10.33 42.72 -8.37
C GLN A 4 -10.25 41.46 -9.25
N GLN A 5 -9.12 41.28 -9.93
CA GLN A 5 -8.79 40.05 -10.65
C GLN A 5 -8.59 38.91 -9.64
N GLU A 6 -9.52 37.96 -9.61
CA GLU A 6 -9.33 36.67 -8.92
C GLU A 6 -8.34 35.81 -9.71
N GLN A 7 -7.16 35.57 -9.11
CA GLN A 7 -6.18 34.61 -9.58
C GLN A 7 -6.73 33.19 -9.40
N GLN A 8 -7.20 32.59 -10.49
CA GLN A 8 -7.46 31.17 -10.60
C GLN A 8 -6.11 30.42 -10.68
N GLN A 9 -5.46 30.24 -9.53
CA GLN A 9 -4.15 29.59 -9.46
C GLN A 9 -4.33 28.07 -9.37
N ASN A 10 -4.14 27.41 -10.52
CA ASN A 10 -4.10 25.95 -10.65
C ASN A 10 -2.92 25.41 -9.81
N THR A 11 -3.17 24.99 -8.56
CA THR A 11 -2.14 24.43 -7.67
C THR A 11 -1.70 23.05 -8.17
N ILE A 12 -0.62 23.03 -8.95
CA ILE A 12 0.09 21.80 -9.33
C ILE A 12 0.72 21.21 -8.07
N MET A 13 0.29 20.02 -7.65
CA MET A 13 0.92 19.29 -6.54
C MET A 13 2.30 18.78 -6.98
N GLN A 14 3.36 19.23 -6.31
CA GLN A 14 4.74 18.80 -6.58
C GLN A 14 5.06 17.40 -6.00
N VAL A 15 4.32 16.99 -4.97
CA VAL A 15 4.49 15.70 -4.29
C VAL A 15 3.11 15.07 -4.08
N PRO A 16 2.94 13.75 -4.31
CA PRO A 16 1.67 13.10 -4.06
C PRO A 16 1.24 13.22 -2.57
N PRO A 17 -0.04 13.49 -2.31
CA PRO A 17 -0.56 13.57 -0.95
C PRO A 17 -0.47 12.23 -0.22
N GLN A 18 -0.34 12.24 1.10
CA GLN A 18 -0.23 11.05 1.95
C GLN A 18 -1.59 10.38 2.23
N VAL A 19 -2.56 10.53 1.31
CA VAL A 19 -3.89 9.96 1.43
C VAL A 19 -3.92 8.54 0.86
N ILE A 20 -4.75 7.70 1.47
CA ILE A 20 -5.14 6.40 0.94
C ILE A 20 -6.51 6.60 0.29
N THR A 21 -6.54 6.62 -1.03
CA THR A 21 -7.80 6.69 -1.77
C THR A 21 -8.53 5.35 -1.70
N THR A 22 -9.79 5.32 -2.14
CA THR A 22 -10.53 4.05 -2.32
C THR A 22 -9.77 3.07 -3.19
N LYS A 23 -9.14 3.56 -4.28
CA LYS A 23 -8.36 2.71 -5.20
C LYS A 23 -7.12 2.14 -4.50
N ASP A 24 -6.41 2.95 -3.72
CA ASP A 24 -5.25 2.50 -2.95
C ASP A 24 -5.64 1.43 -1.93
N SER A 25 -6.74 1.64 -1.20
CA SER A 25 -7.24 0.65 -0.24
C SER A 25 -7.60 -0.70 -0.87
N GLN A 26 -8.18 -0.69 -2.08
CA GLN A 26 -8.49 -1.90 -2.83
C GLN A 26 -7.22 -2.66 -3.22
N TYR A 27 -6.21 -1.96 -3.75
CA TYR A 27 -4.93 -2.59 -4.09
C TYR A 27 -4.21 -3.11 -2.84
N LEU A 28 -4.17 -2.35 -1.74
CA LEU A 28 -3.56 -2.80 -0.49
C LEU A 28 -4.24 -4.06 0.05
N LYS A 29 -5.57 -4.14 -0.03
CA LYS A 29 -6.34 -5.33 0.35
C LYS A 29 -5.95 -6.56 -0.48
N ASP A 30 -5.84 -6.40 -1.80
CA ASP A 30 -5.46 -7.49 -2.69
C ASP A 30 -4.03 -7.96 -2.41
N GLN A 31 -3.08 -7.02 -2.27
CA GLN A 31 -1.69 -7.36 -1.96
C GLN A 31 -1.53 -8.05 -0.61
N LEU A 32 -2.21 -7.57 0.43
CA LEU A 32 -2.23 -8.24 1.74
C LEU A 32 -2.77 -9.67 1.63
N SER A 33 -3.82 -9.87 0.83
CA SER A 33 -4.41 -11.19 0.61
C SER A 33 -3.46 -12.13 -0.14
N TRP A 34 -2.75 -11.62 -1.15
CA TRP A 34 -1.78 -12.38 -1.92
C TRP A 34 -0.55 -12.76 -1.09
N GLU A 35 0.02 -11.83 -0.33
CA GLU A 35 1.16 -12.11 0.55
C GLU A 35 0.80 -13.15 1.61
N LEU A 36 -0.41 -13.06 2.21
CA LEU A 36 -0.89 -14.06 3.17
C LEU A 36 -1.05 -15.45 2.55
N LEU A 37 -1.61 -15.51 1.34
CA LEU A 37 -1.76 -16.77 0.62
C LEU A 37 -0.40 -17.36 0.25
N ALA A 38 0.53 -16.55 -0.24
CA ALA A 38 1.88 -16.95 -0.60
C ALA A 38 2.63 -17.54 0.60
N MET A 39 2.61 -16.85 1.75
CA MET A 39 3.19 -17.35 3.00
C MET A 39 2.67 -18.75 3.39
N LYS A 40 1.34 -18.94 3.33
CA LYS A 40 0.70 -20.22 3.67
C LYS A 40 1.12 -21.32 2.70
N LYS A 41 1.19 -21.03 1.40
CA LYS A 41 1.64 -21.98 0.38
C LYS A 41 3.10 -22.34 0.54
N CYS A 42 3.98 -21.36 0.79
CA CYS A 42 5.38 -21.63 1.10
C CYS A 42 5.49 -22.56 2.31
N ARG A 43 4.78 -22.27 3.39
CA ARG A 43 4.81 -23.12 4.59
C ARG A 43 4.35 -24.55 4.30
N HIS A 44 3.27 -24.71 3.55
CA HIS A 44 2.73 -26.00 3.16
C HIS A 44 3.73 -26.81 2.29
N PHE A 45 4.25 -26.22 1.22
CA PHE A 45 5.18 -26.93 0.32
C PHE A 45 6.55 -27.18 0.95
N ALA A 46 7.02 -26.34 1.87
CA ALA A 46 8.22 -26.63 2.65
C ALA A 46 8.07 -27.89 3.51
N GLN A 47 6.85 -28.22 3.96
CA GLN A 47 6.58 -29.45 4.73
C GLN A 47 6.53 -30.69 3.85
N GLU A 48 6.11 -30.56 2.59
CA GLU A 48 6.03 -31.67 1.62
C GLU A 48 7.35 -31.87 0.86
N CYS A 49 8.29 -30.93 0.94
CA CYS A 49 9.56 -30.99 0.22
C CYS A 49 10.58 -31.87 0.94
N SER A 50 11.00 -32.96 0.27
CA SER A 50 12.04 -33.86 0.76
C SER A 50 13.45 -33.32 0.58
N ASP A 51 13.67 -32.50 -0.45
CA ASP A 51 14.98 -31.89 -0.71
C ASP A 51 15.24 -30.75 0.29
N SER A 52 16.34 -30.86 1.03
CA SER A 52 16.67 -29.91 2.09
C SER A 52 17.02 -28.52 1.58
N GLU A 53 17.67 -28.41 0.42
CA GLU A 53 18.06 -27.12 -0.14
C GLU A 53 16.84 -26.38 -0.67
N ILE A 54 15.97 -27.09 -1.40
CA ILE A 54 14.72 -26.53 -1.91
C ILE A 54 13.81 -26.11 -0.75
N ARG A 55 13.68 -26.93 0.30
CA ARG A 55 12.91 -26.57 1.50
C ARG A 55 13.39 -25.25 2.12
N GLN A 56 14.71 -25.08 2.27
CA GLN A 56 15.28 -23.85 2.82
C GLN A 56 14.97 -22.62 1.95
N LEU A 57 15.01 -22.78 0.62
CA LEU A 57 14.64 -21.71 -0.31
C LEU A 57 13.16 -21.34 -0.20
N ILE A 58 12.27 -22.34 -0.08
CA ILE A 58 10.83 -22.11 0.13
C ILE A 58 10.58 -21.39 1.46
N ASP A 59 11.23 -21.80 2.55
CA ASP A 59 11.11 -21.13 3.85
C ASP A 59 11.60 -19.68 3.79
N LYS A 60 12.70 -19.43 3.09
CA LYS A 60 13.22 -18.06 2.87
C LYS A 60 12.22 -17.20 2.08
N ALA A 61 11.60 -17.75 1.05
CA ALA A 61 10.54 -17.06 0.30
C ALA A 61 9.32 -16.76 1.19
N GLY A 62 8.89 -17.71 2.01
CA GLY A 62 7.81 -17.50 2.98
C GLY A 62 8.10 -16.36 3.97
N GLN A 63 9.32 -16.28 4.49
CA GLN A 63 9.75 -15.17 5.36
C GLN A 63 9.78 -13.82 4.64
N MET A 64 10.16 -13.80 3.36
CA MET A 64 10.11 -12.59 2.54
C MET A 64 8.66 -12.09 2.40
N HIS A 65 7.72 -12.98 2.05
CA HIS A 65 6.29 -12.64 1.96
C HIS A 65 5.73 -12.11 3.29
N GLN A 66 6.17 -12.67 4.43
CA GLN A 66 5.82 -12.16 5.75
C GLN A 66 6.30 -10.74 5.99
N LYS A 67 7.54 -10.44 5.62
CA LYS A 67 8.11 -9.08 5.74
C LYS A 67 7.32 -8.09 4.89
N HIS A 68 6.95 -8.46 3.66
CA HIS A 68 6.14 -7.62 2.77
C HIS A 68 4.75 -7.37 3.34
N TYR A 69 4.08 -8.42 3.83
CA TYR A 69 2.78 -8.28 4.50
C TYR A 69 2.83 -7.30 5.68
N MET A 70 3.86 -7.42 6.53
CA MET A 70 4.08 -6.49 7.65
C MET A 70 4.39 -5.07 7.19
N LEU A 71 5.13 -4.89 6.09
CA LEU A 71 5.40 -3.58 5.49
C LEU A 71 4.10 -2.92 5.00
N LEU A 72 3.26 -3.66 4.28
CA LEU A 72 1.97 -3.17 3.80
C LEU A 72 1.03 -2.78 4.96
N LEU A 73 1.02 -3.56 6.05
CA LEU A 73 0.25 -3.18 7.24
C LEU A 73 0.72 -1.85 7.86
N LYS A 74 2.02 -1.54 7.83
CA LYS A 74 2.52 -0.25 8.32
C LYS A 74 1.98 0.91 7.49
N HIS A 75 1.83 0.73 6.17
CA HIS A 75 1.23 1.77 5.31
C HIS A 75 -0.25 2.03 5.61
N LEU A 76 -0.95 1.08 6.24
CA LEU A 76 -2.32 1.28 6.73
C LEU A 76 -2.39 2.05 8.05
N GLN A 77 -1.27 2.25 8.75
CA GLN A 77 -1.20 3.09 9.95
C GLN A 77 -1.19 4.57 9.57
N ASN A 78 -2.28 5.03 8.97
CA ASN A 78 -2.48 6.39 8.49
C ASN A 78 -3.77 6.98 9.08
N ASN A 79 -3.72 8.23 9.54
CA ASN A 79 -4.93 8.98 9.86
C ASN A 79 -5.51 9.59 8.58
N ASN A 80 -6.06 8.72 7.73
CA ASN A 80 -6.48 9.08 6.38
C ASN A 80 -7.54 10.20 6.38
N THR A 81 -8.38 10.27 7.41
CA THR A 81 -9.36 11.36 7.57
C THR A 81 -8.69 12.73 7.70
N GLU A 82 -7.61 12.83 8.48
CA GLU A 82 -6.86 14.09 8.61
C GLU A 82 -6.03 14.40 7.35
N GLU A 83 -5.44 13.38 6.71
CA GLU A 83 -4.69 13.60 5.46
C GLU A 83 -5.62 14.08 4.32
N MET A 84 -6.85 13.56 4.23
CA MET A 84 -7.82 13.98 3.21
C MET A 84 -8.23 15.44 3.36
N LYS A 85 -8.24 15.99 4.58
CA LYS A 85 -8.51 17.43 4.80
C LYS A 85 -7.43 18.35 4.23
N LYS A 86 -6.21 17.84 4.04
CA LYS A 86 -5.07 18.60 3.50
C LYS A 86 -5.06 18.62 1.96
N VAL A 87 -5.88 17.78 1.31
CA VAL A 87 -5.95 17.73 -0.15
C VAL A 87 -6.68 18.96 -0.66
N PRO A 88 -6.07 19.79 -1.54
CA PRO A 88 -6.75 20.92 -2.15
C PRO A 88 -7.98 20.45 -2.92
N GLN A 89 -9.14 21.02 -2.61
CA GLN A 89 -10.37 20.74 -3.35
C GLN A 89 -10.42 21.64 -4.59
N PRO A 90 -10.80 21.11 -5.77
CA PRO A 90 -11.08 21.96 -6.92
C PRO A 90 -12.24 22.91 -6.55
N GLN A 91 -12.02 24.23 -6.71
CA GLN A 91 -13.09 25.21 -6.57
C GLN A 91 -14.18 24.87 -7.61
N GLN A 92 -15.40 24.65 -7.12
CA GLN A 92 -16.59 24.43 -7.94
C GLN A 92 -17.01 25.70 -8.66
#